data_AF-A0A524HAI9-F1
#
_entry.id   AF-A0A524HAI9-F1
#
_cell.length_a   1.000
_cell.length_b   1.000
_cell.length_c   1.000
_cell.angle_alpha   90.00
_cell.angle_beta   90.00
_cell.angle_gamma   90.00
#
_symmetry.space_group_name_H-M   'P 1'
#
loop_
_entity.id
_entity.type
_entity.pdbx_description
1 polymer ?
#
loop_
_entity_poly.entity_id
_entity_poly.type
_entity_poly.pdbx_seq_one_letter_code
_entity_poly.pdbx_strand_id
1 'polypeptide(L)' 'MIQKLATAGLAGIEVHYPGHREYEIQQLKQLAKKLGLVATGGTDYHGLDPVTETIIGGQPVPMSAVEGLLARRS' A
#
# COMPACT_ATOMS: atom_id res chain seq x y z
N MET A 1 3.89 -12.89 -10.70
CA MET A 1 3.78 -11.58 -11.36
C MET A 1 4.56 -10.51 -10.61
N ILE A 2 4.20 -10.18 -9.36
CA ILE A 2 4.81 -9.10 -8.56
C ILE A 2 6.35 -9.18 -8.50
N GLN A 3 6.94 -10.36 -8.33
CA GLN A 3 8.39 -10.50 -8.32
C GLN A 3 9.07 -10.07 -9.64
N LYS A 4 8.44 -10.33 -10.79
CA LYS A 4 8.96 -9.86 -12.09
C LYS A 4 8.90 -8.33 -12.19
N LEU A 5 7.83 -7.73 -11.68
CA LEU A 5 7.66 -6.28 -11.64
C LEU A 5 8.65 -5.62 -10.68
N ALA A 6 8.91 -6.23 -9.52
CA ALA A 6 9.93 -5.78 -8.58
C ALA A 6 11.32 -5.75 -9.25
N THR A 7 11.69 -6.81 -9.97
CA THR A 7 12.93 -6.83 -10.77
C THR A 7 12.94 -5.78 -11.89
N ALA A 8 11.76 -5.42 -12.43
CA ALA A 8 11.62 -4.41 -13.46
C ALA A 8 11.54 -2.96 -12.92
N GLY A 9 11.63 -2.75 -11.60
CA GLY A 9 11.67 -1.41 -10.99
C GLY A 9 10.39 -0.97 -10.26
N LEU A 10 9.44 -1.87 -10.01
CA LEU A 10 8.30 -1.56 -9.14
C LEU A 10 8.80 -1.12 -7.75
N ALA A 11 8.35 0.04 -7.28
CA ALA A 11 8.85 0.64 -6.03
C ALA A 11 8.04 0.25 -4.79
N GLY A 12 6.76 -0.08 -4.94
CA GLY A 12 5.85 -0.36 -3.84
C GLY A 12 4.60 -1.14 -4.26
N ILE A 13 3.85 -1.64 -3.28
CA ILE A 13 2.55 -2.27 -3.44
C ILE A 13 1.60 -1.77 -2.36
N GLU A 14 0.31 -1.76 -2.67
CA GLU A 14 -0.72 -1.42 -1.70
C GLU A 14 -0.89 -2.55 -0.68
N VAL A 15 -0.75 -2.20 0.59
CA VAL A 15 -0.80 -3.11 1.74
C VAL A 15 -1.89 -2.69 2.70
N HIS A 16 -2.06 -1.38 2.90
CA HIS A 16 -3.04 -0.79 3.81
C HIS A 16 -4.23 -0.29 2.99
N TYR A 17 -5.21 -1.17 2.78
CA TYR A 17 -6.46 -0.87 2.06
C TYR A 17 -7.66 -1.30 2.91
N PRO A 18 -8.75 -0.51 3.01
CA PRO A 18 -9.90 -0.81 3.86
C PRO A 18 -10.56 -2.17 3.58
N GLY A 19 -10.52 -2.62 2.33
CA GLY A 19 -11.07 -3.91 1.93
C GLY A 19 -10.19 -5.11 2.31
N HIS A 20 -8.97 -4.88 2.82
CA HIS A 20 -8.10 -5.97 3.28
C HIS A 20 -8.40 -6.37 4.71
N ARG A 21 -8.49 -7.68 4.92
CA ARG A 21 -8.51 -8.29 6.24
C ARG A 21 -7.10 -8.27 6.82
N GLU A 22 -6.99 -8.35 8.15
CA GLU A 22 -5.69 -8.30 8.83
C GLU A 22 -4.69 -9.34 8.30
N TYR A 23 -5.14 -10.57 7.99
CA TYR A 23 -4.22 -11.58 7.44
C TYR A 23 -3.69 -11.21 6.04
N GLU A 24 -4.48 -10.50 5.22
CA GLU A 24 -4.07 -10.06 3.89
C GLU A 24 -3.02 -8.96 4.02
N ILE A 25 -3.24 -8.01 4.94
CA ILE A 25 -2.27 -6.97 5.29
C ILE A 25 -0.95 -7.62 5.73
N GLN A 26 -0.98 -8.63 6.61
CA GLN A 26 0.23 -9.31 7.08
C GLN A 26 0.96 -10.07 5.96
N GLN A 27 0.23 -10.76 5.09
CA GLN A 27 0.81 -11.45 3.93
C GLN A 27 1.47 -10.47 2.96
N LEU A 28 0.82 -9.35 2.67
CA LEU A 28 1.34 -8.32 1.78
C LEU A 28 2.53 -7.58 2.39
N LYS A 29 2.53 -7.30 3.71
CA LYS A 29 3.70 -6.78 4.43
C LYS A 29 4.91 -7.70 4.28
N GLN A 30 4.71 -9.01 4.48
CA GLN A 30 5.78 -9.99 4.34
C GLN A 30 6.31 -10.05 2.91
N LEU A 31 5.41 -10.01 1.92
CA LEU A 31 5.77 -9.98 0.50
C LEU A 31 6.56 -8.71 0.15
N ALA A 32 6.08 -7.53 0.57
CA ALA A 32 6.74 -6.26 0.35
C ALA A 32 8.16 -6.27 0.94
N LYS A 33 8.29 -6.74 2.19
CA LYS A 33 9.59 -6.91 2.85
C LYS A 33 10.51 -7.86 2.08
N LYS A 34 10.00 -9.03 1.65
CA LYS A 34 10.78 -10.03 0.91
C LYS A 34 11.31 -9.48 -0.43
N LEU A 35 10.54 -8.60 -1.08
CA LEU A 35 10.86 -8.08 -2.41
C LEU A 35 11.50 -6.67 -2.38
N GLY A 36 11.74 -6.10 -1.20
CA GLY A 36 12.30 -4.74 -1.06
C GLY A 36 11.34 -3.63 -1.52
N LEU A 37 10.04 -3.91 -1.56
CA LEU A 37 8.99 -2.97 -1.97
C LEU A 37 8.50 -2.14 -0.78
N VAL A 38 8.10 -0.91 -1.05
CA VAL A 38 7.40 -0.07 -0.07
C VAL A 38 5.98 -0.58 0.14
N ALA A 39 5.57 -0.75 1.40
CA ALA A 39 4.20 -1.08 1.77
C ALA A 39 3.35 0.20 1.83
N THR A 40 2.60 0.49 0.78
CA THR A 40 1.77 1.70 0.65
C THR A 40 0.33 1.45 1.08
N GLY A 41 -0.52 2.46 0.94
CA GLY A 41 -1.94 2.36 1.25
C GLY A 41 -2.71 3.61 0.92
N GLY A 42 -4.03 3.50 1.03
CA GLY A 42 -4.96 4.58 0.80
C GLY A 42 -6.38 4.13 1.07
N THR A 43 -7.28 5.11 1.10
CA THR A 43 -8.72 4.86 1.28
C THR A 43 -9.43 4.55 -0.02
N ASP A 44 -8.77 4.88 -1.15
CA ASP A 44 -9.36 4.86 -2.49
C ASP A 44 -10.69 5.63 -2.54
N TYR A 45 -10.68 6.83 -1.95
CA TYR A 45 -11.86 7.66 -1.81
C TYR A 45 -12.15 8.43 -3.11
N HIS A 46 -13.36 8.28 -3.65
CA HIS A 46 -13.82 8.92 -4.89
C HIS A 46 -14.89 10.00 -4.66
N GLY A 47 -15.45 10.10 -3.46
CA GLY A 47 -16.47 11.12 -3.13
C GLY A 47 -17.85 10.83 -3.72
N LEU A 48 -18.14 9.56 -3.97
CA LEU A 48 -19.40 9.09 -4.55
C LEU A 48 -20.44 8.83 -3.46
N ASP A 49 -20.04 8.17 -2.37
CA ASP A 49 -20.94 7.88 -1.26
C ASP A 49 -20.17 7.67 0.07
N PRO A 50 -20.32 8.59 1.05
CA PRO A 50 -19.62 8.51 2.33
C PRO A 50 -20.06 7.34 3.22
N VAL A 51 -21.15 6.64 2.89
CA VAL A 51 -21.62 5.46 3.64
C VAL A 51 -20.89 4.19 3.19
N THR A 52 -20.57 4.08 1.90
CA THR A 52 -19.97 2.88 1.32
C THR A 52 -18.48 3.01 1.11
N GLU A 53 -17.95 4.23 1.02
CA GLU A 53 -16.52 4.50 0.89
C GLU A 53 -15.85 4.74 2.24
N THR A 54 -14.56 4.40 2.31
CA THR A 54 -13.74 4.91 3.41
C THR A 54 -13.39 6.36 3.13
N ILE A 55 -13.80 7.26 4.02
CA ILE A 55 -13.52 8.70 3.90
C ILE A 55 -12.01 8.97 3.81
N ILE A 56 -11.63 10.08 3.20
CA ILE A 56 -10.23 10.53 3.14
C ILE A 56 -9.59 10.51 4.54
N GLY A 57 -8.40 9.92 4.64
CA GLY A 57 -7.68 9.73 5.90
C GLY A 57 -8.20 8.61 6.82
N GLY A 58 -9.27 7.90 6.43
CA GLY A 58 -9.87 6.82 7.21
C GLY A 58 -9.07 5.51 7.23
N GLN A 59 -8.08 5.35 6.35
CA GLN A 59 -7.18 4.20 6.32
C GLN A 59 -5.78 4.61 6.80
N PRO A 60 -5.35 4.18 7.99
CA PRO A 60 -4.02 4.50 8.48
C PRO A 60 -2.93 3.81 7.64
N VAL A 61 -1.96 4.60 7.19
CA VAL A 61 -0.76 4.13 6.49
C VAL A 61 0.47 4.63 7.26
N PRO A 62 1.46 3.76 7.56
CA PRO A 62 2.66 4.20 8.26
C PRO A 62 3.45 5.25 7.47
N MET A 63 4.05 6.22 8.17
CA MET A 63 4.93 7.23 7.54
C MET A 63 6.13 6.63 6.79
N SER A 64 6.56 5.42 7.17
CA SER A 64 7.60 4.68 6.45
C SER A 64 7.23 4.37 4.99
N ALA A 65 5.94 4.40 4.63
CA ALA A 65 5.50 4.34 3.24
C ALA A 65 5.93 5.59 2.48
N VAL A 66 5.68 6.77 3.04
CA VAL A 66 6.07 8.06 2.44
C VAL A 66 7.58 8.18 2.36
N GLU A 67 8.28 7.91 3.46
CA GLU A 67 9.74 7.93 3.53
C GLU A 67 10.36 6.96 2.52
N GLY A 68 9.81 5.75 2.43
CA GLY A 68 10.27 4.73 1.50
C GLY A 68 10.10 5.13 0.03
N LEU A 69 8.99 5.77 -0.33
CA LEU A 69 8.77 6.27 -1.69
C LEU A 69 9.68 7.47 -2.00
N LEU A 70 9.83 8.41 -1.06
CA LEU A 70 10.72 9.57 -1.24
C LEU A 70 12.17 9.14 -1.44
N ALA A 71 12.65 8.14 -0.68
CA ALA A 71 14.00 7.59 -0.83
C ALA A 71 14.25 6.91 -2.19
N ARG A 72 13.20 6.57 -2.93
CA ARG A 72 13.25 5.94 -4.26
C ARG A 72 13.00 6.94 -5.39
N ARG A 73 12.73 8.21 -5.08
CA ARG A 73 12.55 9.27 -6.07
C ARG A 73 13.92 9.67 -6.63
N SER A 74 14.24 9.19 -7.83
CA SER A 74 15.38 9.65 -8.65
C SER A 74 15.18 11.08 -9.15
#